data_AF-A0A392P7U2-F1
#
_entry.id   AF-A0A392P7U2-F1
#
_cell.length_a   1.000
_cell.length_b   1.000
_cell.length_c   1.000
_cell.angle_alpha   90.00
_cell.angle_beta   90.00
_cell.angle_gamma   90.00
#
_symmetry.space_group_name_H-M   'P 1'
#
loop_
_entity.id
_entity.type
_entity.pdbx_description
1 polymer ?
#
loop_
_entity_poly.entity_id
_entity_poly.type
_entity_poly.pdbx_seq_one_letter_code
_entity_poly.pdbx_strand_id
1 'polypeptide(L)'
;HAEHVLIAGHDGGTGASRWTGIKNAGLPWELGLAETHQTLVANDLRGRTTLQTDGQLKTGRDVAIAALLGAEEYGFSTAPLITLGCIMMRKCHKNTCPVGIATQDPVLREKFAGEPEHVINFFFMVAEEMREIMAQLGFRTVNEMVGRSDMLEVDKEVVKGNAKLENIDLSLLLRPAAELRPEAAQYCVQKQDHGLDMALDNKLISLSNAALEKSLPVYIETPICNTNRAVGTMLSHEVTKRYNLAGLP
;
A
#
# COMPACT_ATOMS: atom_id res chain seq x y z
N HIS A 1 10.49 -11.18 -6.68
CA HIS A 1 10.07 -9.93 -7.32
C HIS A 1 8.84 -9.43 -6.60
N ALA A 2 8.85 -8.16 -6.18
CA ALA A 2 7.67 -7.50 -5.62
C ALA A 2 7.16 -6.50 -6.66
N GLU A 3 5.88 -6.53 -6.97
CA GLU A 3 5.23 -5.55 -7.86
C GLU A 3 4.88 -4.27 -7.11
N HIS A 4 4.77 -4.36 -5.79
CA HIS A 4 4.23 -3.33 -4.95
C HIS A 4 5.01 -3.25 -3.63
N VAL A 5 5.34 -2.04 -3.19
CA VAL A 5 6.01 -1.78 -1.90
C VAL A 5 5.23 -0.69 -1.17
N LEU A 6 4.75 -1.03 0.04
CA LEU A 6 4.04 -0.12 0.94
C LEU A 6 5.02 0.44 1.97
N ILE A 7 5.04 1.77 2.10
CA ILE A 7 5.76 2.50 3.14
C ILE A 7 4.71 2.97 4.15
N ALA A 8 4.73 2.36 5.33
CA ALA A 8 3.80 2.70 6.41
C ALA A 8 4.47 3.64 7.43
N GLY A 9 3.83 4.78 7.71
CA GLY A 9 4.29 5.74 8.70
C GLY A 9 4.12 5.25 10.14
N HIS A 10 4.94 5.80 11.05
CA HIS A 10 4.87 5.50 12.48
C HIS A 10 3.53 5.87 13.15
N ASP A 11 2.72 6.68 12.48
CA ASP A 11 1.47 7.25 12.96
C ASP A 11 0.24 6.40 12.61
N GLY A 12 0.45 5.24 11.97
CA GLY A 12 -0.59 4.25 11.67
C GLY A 12 -1.51 3.89 12.85
N GLY A 13 -2.76 3.58 12.53
CA GLY A 13 -3.77 3.13 13.50
C GLY A 13 -3.55 1.69 13.94
N THR A 14 -3.99 1.34 15.15
CA THR A 14 -4.00 -0.05 15.63
C THR A 14 -5.17 -0.30 16.58
N GLY A 15 -5.78 -1.48 16.47
CA GLY A 15 -6.81 -1.93 17.41
C GLY A 15 -6.23 -2.28 18.79
N ALA A 16 -5.00 -2.80 18.83
CA ALA A 16 -4.29 -3.19 20.03
C ALA A 16 -2.78 -3.22 19.79
N SER A 17 -2.01 -2.46 20.58
CA SER A 17 -0.56 -2.51 20.58
C SER A 17 0.00 -2.02 21.91
N ARG A 18 1.25 -2.35 22.21
CA ARG A 18 1.95 -1.80 23.37
C ARG A 18 2.18 -0.30 23.16
N TRP A 19 1.98 0.48 24.22
CA TRP A 19 2.18 1.93 24.17
C TRP A 19 3.60 2.32 23.74
N THR A 20 4.61 1.56 24.18
CA THR A 20 6.00 1.78 23.77
C THR A 20 6.19 1.62 22.26
N GLY A 21 5.52 0.65 21.63
CA GLY A 21 5.55 0.48 20.19
C GLY A 21 4.91 1.67 19.48
N ILE A 22 3.73 2.11 19.94
CA ILE A 22 3.01 3.26 19.37
C ILE A 22 3.81 4.56 19.46
N LYS A 23 4.61 4.74 20.52
CA LYS A 23 5.31 6.00 20.78
C LYS A 23 6.75 6.04 20.30
N ASN A 24 7.43 4.89 20.21
CA ASN A 24 8.88 4.84 20.05
C ASN A 24 9.37 3.98 18.89
N ALA A 25 8.48 3.38 18.09
CA ALA A 25 8.86 2.59 16.93
C ALA A 25 8.29 3.19 15.64
N GLY A 26 9.10 3.18 14.57
CA GLY A 26 8.77 3.72 13.26
C GLY A 26 9.30 5.14 13.04
N LEU A 27 9.26 5.56 11.78
CA LEU A 27 9.59 6.92 11.33
C LEU A 27 8.43 7.51 10.52
N PRO A 28 8.40 8.84 10.31
CA PRO A 28 7.47 9.47 9.37
C PRO A 28 7.54 8.83 7.98
N TRP A 29 6.38 8.66 7.35
CA TRP A 29 6.30 8.03 6.03
C TRP A 29 7.02 8.87 4.98
N GLU A 30 7.08 10.19 5.15
CA GLU A 30 7.76 11.12 4.24
C GLU A 30 9.24 10.76 4.06
N LEU A 31 9.92 10.37 5.15
CA LEU A 31 11.32 9.94 5.10
C LEU A 31 11.47 8.61 4.35
N GLY A 32 10.71 7.60 4.75
CA GLY A 32 10.81 6.27 4.16
C GLY A 32 10.39 6.24 2.70
N LEU A 33 9.38 7.04 2.32
CA LEU A 33 8.87 7.13 0.97
C LEU A 33 9.89 7.80 0.04
N ALA A 34 10.40 8.98 0.44
CA ALA A 34 11.40 9.69 -0.35
C ALA A 34 12.67 8.84 -0.52
N GLU A 35 13.18 8.23 0.56
CA GLU A 35 14.36 7.37 0.51
C GLU A 35 14.15 6.16 -0.42
N THR A 36 13.00 5.50 -0.32
CA THR A 36 12.66 4.35 -1.17
C THR A 36 12.56 4.77 -2.62
N HIS A 37 11.86 5.88 -2.92
CA HIS A 37 11.72 6.40 -4.26
C HIS A 37 13.07 6.76 -4.88
N GLN A 38 13.87 7.56 -4.18
CA GLN A 38 15.21 7.98 -4.59
C GLN A 38 16.13 6.77 -4.82
N THR A 39 16.12 5.80 -3.92
CA THR A 39 16.95 4.59 -4.04
C THR A 39 16.55 3.74 -5.24
N LEU A 40 15.25 3.54 -5.48
CA LEU A 40 14.78 2.79 -6.63
C LEU A 40 15.10 3.49 -7.95
N VAL A 41 15.02 4.82 -8.01
CA VAL A 41 15.39 5.60 -9.20
C VAL A 41 16.90 5.52 -9.44
N ALA A 42 17.72 5.71 -8.42
CA ALA A 42 19.18 5.62 -8.52
C ALA A 42 19.66 4.26 -9.06
N ASN A 43 18.92 3.18 -8.76
CA ASN A 43 19.23 1.82 -9.19
C ASN A 43 18.47 1.34 -10.44
N ASP A 44 17.69 2.22 -11.11
CA ASP A 44 16.90 1.86 -12.30
C ASP A 44 15.88 0.74 -12.06
N LEU A 45 15.32 0.70 -10.84
CA LEU A 45 14.32 -0.28 -10.40
C LEU A 45 12.93 0.33 -10.25
N ARG A 46 12.82 1.66 -10.19
CA ARG A 46 11.56 2.37 -9.93
C ARG A 46 10.46 2.07 -10.96
N GLY A 47 10.83 1.81 -12.21
CA GLY A 47 9.90 1.49 -13.29
C GLY A 47 9.14 0.16 -13.13
N ARG A 48 9.53 -0.70 -12.18
CA ARG A 48 8.99 -2.07 -12.04
C ARG A 48 8.15 -2.29 -10.77
N THR A 49 8.00 -1.26 -9.96
CA THR A 49 7.43 -1.38 -8.62
C THR A 49 6.54 -0.19 -8.35
N THR A 50 5.28 -0.44 -8.02
CA THR A 50 4.35 0.57 -7.53
C THR A 50 4.70 0.90 -6.07
N LEU A 51 4.80 2.18 -5.75
CA LEU A 51 4.98 2.64 -4.37
C LEU A 51 3.65 3.09 -3.78
N GLN A 52 3.26 2.51 -2.65
CA GLN A 52 2.14 2.99 -1.83
C GLN A 52 2.67 3.58 -0.55
N THR A 53 1.95 4.57 -0.02
CA THR A 53 2.19 5.05 1.33
C THR A 53 0.91 5.09 2.15
N ASP A 54 1.03 4.81 3.44
CA ASP A 54 -0.01 5.10 4.43
C ASP A 54 0.61 5.71 5.70
N GLY A 55 -0.23 6.23 6.59
CA GLY A 55 0.22 6.95 7.77
C GLY A 55 -0.60 8.22 7.99
N GLN A 56 -1.76 8.06 8.61
CA GLN A 56 -2.70 9.15 8.92
C GLN A 56 -2.95 10.16 7.79
N LEU A 57 -2.97 9.71 6.53
CA LEU A 57 -3.45 10.51 5.42
C LEU A 57 -4.93 10.83 5.67
N LYS A 58 -5.28 12.13 5.63
CA LYS A 58 -6.63 12.62 5.93
C LYS A 58 -7.19 13.52 4.84
N THR A 59 -6.33 14.20 4.09
CA THR A 59 -6.69 15.29 3.18
C THR A 59 -6.15 15.06 1.77
N GLY A 60 -6.71 15.74 0.78
CA GLY A 60 -6.16 15.79 -0.58
C GLY A 60 -4.75 16.38 -0.61
N ARG A 61 -4.43 17.31 0.30
CA ARG A 61 -3.06 17.82 0.48
C ARG A 61 -2.07 16.75 0.92
N ASP A 62 -2.45 15.87 1.86
CA ASP A 62 -1.58 14.76 2.29
C ASP A 62 -1.28 13.84 1.10
N VAL A 63 -2.29 13.54 0.29
CA VAL A 63 -2.16 12.73 -0.94
C VAL A 63 -1.26 13.42 -1.97
N ALA A 64 -1.43 14.72 -2.19
CA ALA A 64 -0.60 15.47 -3.11
C ALA A 64 0.88 15.46 -2.68
N ILE A 65 1.17 15.66 -1.40
CA ILE A 65 2.54 15.56 -0.88
C ILE A 65 3.10 14.15 -1.07
N ALA A 66 2.32 13.12 -0.75
CA ALA A 66 2.73 11.74 -0.97
C ALA A 66 3.07 11.47 -2.44
N ALA A 67 2.27 11.98 -3.37
CA ALA A 67 2.54 11.87 -4.80
C ALA A 67 3.87 12.55 -5.17
N LEU A 68 4.05 13.80 -4.76
CA LEU A 68 5.26 14.59 -5.02
C LEU A 68 6.52 13.93 -4.45
N LEU A 69 6.41 13.19 -3.34
CA LEU A 69 7.51 12.41 -2.74
C LEU A 69 7.71 11.02 -3.38
N GLY A 70 6.85 10.59 -4.31
CA GLY A 70 7.06 9.41 -5.15
C GLY A 70 6.02 8.29 -5.02
N ALA A 71 4.95 8.45 -4.24
CA ALA A 71 3.88 7.46 -4.14
C ALA A 71 2.91 7.51 -5.33
N GLU A 72 2.44 6.33 -5.74
CA GLU A 72 1.41 6.12 -6.76
C GLU A 72 0.06 5.70 -6.16
N GLU A 73 0.10 5.09 -4.98
CA GLU A 73 -1.07 4.63 -4.25
C GLU A 73 -1.07 5.16 -2.81
N TYR A 74 -2.26 5.31 -2.24
CA TYR A 74 -2.46 5.99 -0.96
C TYR A 74 -3.37 5.16 -0.06
N GLY A 75 -2.86 4.68 1.07
CA GLY A 75 -3.61 3.89 2.04
C GLY A 75 -4.30 4.76 3.09
N PHE A 76 -5.58 4.46 3.34
CA PHE A 76 -6.38 5.13 4.36
C PHE A 76 -6.99 4.11 5.32
N SER A 77 -7.03 4.47 6.60
CA SER A 77 -7.61 3.61 7.64
C SER A 77 -8.40 4.42 8.67
N THR A 78 -7.72 5.23 9.48
CA THR A 78 -8.37 5.99 10.57
C THR A 78 -9.44 6.98 10.07
N ALA A 79 -9.17 7.72 8.98
CA ALA A 79 -10.13 8.70 8.46
C ALA A 79 -11.42 8.03 7.93
N PRO A 80 -11.37 6.97 7.10
CA PRO A 80 -12.56 6.17 6.78
C PRO A 80 -13.28 5.57 8.00
N LEU A 81 -12.55 5.14 9.04
CA LEU A 81 -13.21 4.67 10.27
C LEU A 81 -13.98 5.80 10.98
N ILE A 82 -13.46 7.03 10.95
CA ILE A 82 -14.13 8.22 11.50
C ILE A 82 -15.38 8.55 10.69
N THR A 83 -15.33 8.47 9.36
CA THR A 83 -16.52 8.72 8.51
C THR A 83 -17.61 7.67 8.74
N LEU A 84 -17.22 6.45 9.13
CA LEU A 84 -18.13 5.39 9.57
C LEU A 84 -18.61 5.54 11.04
N GLY A 85 -18.21 6.59 11.75
CA GLY A 85 -18.71 6.92 13.09
C GLY A 85 -17.70 6.73 14.24
N CYS A 86 -16.42 6.46 13.96
CA CYS A 86 -15.41 6.35 15.02
C CYS A 86 -15.23 7.70 15.73
N ILE A 87 -15.57 7.73 17.02
CA ILE A 87 -15.42 8.91 17.89
C ILE A 87 -14.06 9.00 18.60
N MET A 88 -13.06 8.25 18.12
CA MET A 88 -11.69 8.25 18.66
C MET A 88 -11.57 7.97 20.17
N MET A 89 -12.41 7.08 20.70
CA MET A 89 -12.42 6.70 22.13
C MET A 89 -11.14 5.97 22.60
N ARG A 90 -10.37 5.38 21.66
CA ARG A 90 -9.12 4.63 21.93
C ARG A 90 -9.26 3.45 22.91
N LYS A 91 -10.42 2.78 22.91
CA LYS A 91 -10.68 1.54 23.67
C LYS A 91 -10.91 0.32 22.76
N CYS A 92 -10.39 0.35 21.54
CA CYS A 92 -10.58 -0.69 20.53
C CYS A 92 -10.20 -2.10 21.06
N HIS A 93 -9.10 -2.20 21.80
CA HIS A 93 -8.61 -3.43 22.41
C HIS A 93 -9.48 -3.99 23.55
N LYS A 94 -10.51 -3.26 24.01
CA LYS A 94 -11.33 -3.67 25.16
C LYS A 94 -12.64 -4.36 24.77
N ASN A 95 -12.94 -4.47 23.48
CA ASN A 95 -14.22 -4.98 22.97
C ASN A 95 -15.44 -4.11 23.37
N THR A 96 -15.25 -2.88 23.87
CA THR A 96 -16.31 -1.99 24.37
C THR A 96 -16.51 -0.75 23.48
N CYS A 97 -16.41 -0.90 22.15
CA CYS A 97 -16.62 0.22 21.24
C CYS A 97 -18.09 0.69 21.33
N PRO A 98 -18.36 1.96 21.67
CA PRO A 98 -19.73 2.43 21.90
C PRO A 98 -20.54 2.62 20.61
N VAL A 99 -19.87 2.62 19.46
CA VAL A 99 -20.43 2.87 18.12
C VAL A 99 -20.35 1.64 17.21
N GLY A 100 -20.11 0.45 17.77
CA GLY A 100 -20.17 -0.81 17.02
C GLY A 100 -19.05 -1.07 16.02
N ILE A 101 -17.99 -0.26 15.97
CA ILE A 101 -16.87 -0.43 15.01
C ILE A 101 -15.88 -1.50 15.47
N ALA A 102 -15.19 -1.27 16.59
CA ALA A 102 -14.13 -2.15 17.09
C ALA A 102 -14.63 -3.03 18.24
N THR A 103 -15.62 -3.87 17.97
CA THR A 103 -16.22 -4.80 18.95
C THR A 103 -16.86 -6.00 18.27
N GLN A 104 -16.80 -7.15 18.93
CA GLN A 104 -17.48 -8.40 18.58
C GLN A 104 -18.74 -8.63 19.42
N ASP A 105 -19.01 -7.79 20.42
CA ASP A 105 -20.22 -7.85 21.23
C ASP A 105 -21.46 -7.56 20.36
N PRO A 106 -22.45 -8.46 20.30
CA PRO A 106 -23.61 -8.29 19.42
C PRO A 106 -24.43 -7.03 19.76
N VAL A 107 -24.61 -6.71 21.04
CA VAL A 107 -25.38 -5.55 21.51
C VAL A 107 -24.68 -4.25 21.14
N LEU A 108 -23.34 -4.23 21.16
CA LEU A 108 -22.59 -3.05 20.73
C LEU A 108 -22.50 -2.94 19.20
N ARG A 109 -22.42 -4.07 18.48
CA ARG A 109 -22.41 -4.09 17.01
C ARG A 109 -23.72 -3.56 16.42
N GLU A 110 -24.86 -3.79 17.07
CA GLU A 110 -26.15 -3.21 16.67
C GLU A 110 -26.14 -1.66 16.68
N LYS A 111 -25.18 -1.02 17.35
CA LYS A 111 -25.03 0.45 17.38
C LYS A 111 -24.27 1.01 16.17
N PHE A 112 -23.75 0.16 15.28
CA PHE A 112 -23.05 0.61 14.09
C PHE A 112 -24.05 1.24 13.11
N ALA A 113 -23.83 2.52 12.79
CA ALA A 113 -24.67 3.30 11.88
C ALA A 113 -23.90 3.84 10.66
N GLY A 114 -22.70 3.28 10.39
CA GLY A 114 -21.90 3.69 9.24
C GLY A 114 -22.45 3.13 7.94
N GLU A 115 -22.57 3.96 6.92
CA GLU A 115 -23.04 3.58 5.59
C GLU A 115 -21.88 3.65 4.58
N PRO A 116 -21.83 2.78 3.55
CA PRO A 116 -20.83 2.85 2.47
C PRO A 116 -20.71 4.25 1.85
N GLU A 117 -21.83 4.96 1.73
CA GLU A 117 -21.96 6.31 1.21
C GLU A 117 -21.08 7.32 1.97
N HIS A 118 -20.90 7.15 3.29
CA HIS A 118 -20.03 8.02 4.08
C HIS A 118 -18.55 7.91 3.64
N VAL A 119 -18.10 6.70 3.31
CA VAL A 119 -16.74 6.44 2.84
C VAL A 119 -16.57 6.90 1.40
N ILE A 120 -17.57 6.66 0.55
CA ILE A 120 -17.59 7.13 -0.83
C ILE A 120 -17.47 8.66 -0.88
N ASN A 121 -18.30 9.36 -0.11
CA ASN A 121 -18.28 10.83 -0.05
C ASN A 121 -16.93 11.36 0.48
N PHE A 122 -16.35 10.70 1.48
CA PHE A 122 -15.01 11.04 1.97
C PHE A 122 -13.95 10.99 0.87
N PHE A 123 -13.90 9.89 0.10
CA PHE A 123 -12.94 9.77 -0.99
C PHE A 123 -13.20 10.74 -2.14
N PHE A 124 -14.46 11.07 -2.45
CA PHE A 124 -14.77 12.15 -3.40
C PHE A 124 -14.23 13.50 -2.93
N MET A 125 -14.37 13.85 -1.65
CA MET A 125 -13.83 15.10 -1.11
C MET A 125 -12.30 15.15 -1.17
N VAL A 126 -11.62 14.05 -0.76
CA VAL A 126 -10.15 13.95 -0.84
C VAL A 126 -9.66 14.05 -2.28
N ALA A 127 -10.33 13.36 -3.21
CA ALA A 127 -9.99 13.40 -4.63
C ALA A 127 -10.22 14.79 -5.24
N GLU A 128 -11.30 15.48 -4.87
CA GLU A 128 -11.56 16.84 -5.35
C GLU A 128 -10.49 17.81 -4.87
N GLU A 129 -10.15 17.80 -3.58
CA GLU A 129 -9.08 18.63 -3.02
C GLU A 129 -7.72 18.33 -3.70
N MET A 130 -7.41 17.06 -3.94
CA MET A 130 -6.20 16.69 -4.68
C MET A 130 -6.21 17.26 -6.10
N ARG A 131 -7.34 17.19 -6.82
CA ARG A 131 -7.48 17.75 -8.17
C ARG A 131 -7.34 19.27 -8.19
N GLU A 132 -7.86 19.97 -7.18
CA GLU A 132 -7.67 21.41 -7.03
C GLU A 132 -6.18 21.76 -6.87
N ILE A 133 -5.45 21.01 -6.05
CA ILE A 133 -3.99 21.18 -5.87
C ILE A 133 -3.25 20.87 -7.16
N MET A 134 -3.60 19.76 -7.85
CA MET A 134 -3.01 19.42 -9.14
C MET A 134 -3.19 20.55 -10.16
N ALA A 135 -4.38 21.14 -10.24
CA ALA A 135 -4.68 22.26 -11.13
C ALA A 135 -3.86 23.51 -10.77
N GLN A 136 -3.68 23.81 -9.49
CA GLN A 136 -2.84 24.93 -9.02
C GLN A 136 -1.36 24.74 -9.38
N LEU A 137 -0.86 23.51 -9.32
CA LEU A 137 0.52 23.15 -9.67
C LEU A 137 0.73 22.93 -11.19
N GLY A 138 -0.35 22.90 -11.97
CA GLY A 138 -0.30 22.75 -13.43
C GLY A 138 -0.24 21.30 -13.94
N PHE A 139 -0.57 20.31 -13.11
CA PHE A 139 -0.60 18.89 -13.47
C PHE A 139 -1.98 18.46 -13.99
N ARG A 140 -2.01 17.64 -15.04
CA ARG A 140 -3.25 17.06 -15.60
C ARG A 140 -3.50 15.64 -15.13
N THR A 141 -2.45 14.90 -14.81
CA THR A 141 -2.53 13.50 -14.36
C THR A 141 -1.69 13.29 -13.10
N VAL A 142 -2.05 12.30 -12.28
CA VAL A 142 -1.27 11.97 -11.08
C VAL A 142 0.16 11.57 -11.45
N ASN A 143 0.34 10.81 -12.53
CA ASN A 143 1.67 10.38 -12.99
C ASN A 143 2.62 11.54 -13.32
N GLU A 144 2.10 12.68 -13.78
CA GLU A 144 2.94 13.89 -13.99
C GLU A 144 3.44 14.50 -12.66
N MET A 145 2.75 14.21 -11.56
CA MET A 145 3.06 14.71 -10.21
C MET A 145 3.97 13.75 -9.43
N VAL A 146 3.94 12.45 -9.73
CA VAL A 146 4.73 11.43 -9.00
C VAL A 146 6.23 11.77 -9.03
N GLY A 147 6.82 11.96 -7.86
CA GLY A 147 8.26 12.22 -7.71
C GLY A 147 8.70 13.66 -8.01
N ARG A 148 7.76 14.58 -8.26
CA ARG A 148 8.03 16.01 -8.48
C ARG A 148 8.33 16.77 -7.18
N SER A 149 9.30 16.29 -6.39
CA SER A 149 9.68 16.94 -5.14
C SER A 149 10.23 18.35 -5.33
N ASP A 150 10.60 18.73 -6.56
CA ASP A 150 10.93 20.11 -6.96
C ASP A 150 9.76 21.11 -6.79
N MET A 151 8.52 20.62 -6.66
CA MET A 151 7.33 21.43 -6.38
C MET A 151 7.07 21.64 -4.88
N LEU A 152 7.93 21.12 -4.02
CA LEU A 152 7.84 21.27 -2.57
C LEU A 152 8.94 22.19 -2.07
N GLU A 153 8.57 23.09 -1.15
CA GLU A 153 9.52 23.93 -0.44
C GLU A 153 9.22 23.98 1.06
N VAL A 154 10.25 24.29 1.84
CA VAL A 154 10.12 24.51 3.29
C VAL A 154 9.43 25.85 3.53
N ASP A 155 8.35 25.82 4.31
CA ASP A 155 7.70 27.04 4.80
C ASP A 155 8.62 27.78 5.78
N LYS A 156 9.23 28.87 5.30
CA LYS A 156 10.19 29.67 6.07
C LYS A 156 9.55 30.36 7.27
N GLU A 157 8.26 30.67 7.22
CA GLU A 157 7.56 31.35 8.32
C GLU A 157 7.32 30.37 9.47
N VAL A 158 6.99 29.11 9.17
CA VAL A 158 6.89 28.04 10.18
C VAL A 158 8.22 27.81 10.89
N VAL A 159 9.33 27.74 10.15
CA VAL A 159 10.66 27.51 10.72
C VAL A 159 11.09 28.69 11.59
N LYS A 160 10.94 29.92 11.12
CA LYS A 160 11.28 31.13 11.90
C LYS A 160 10.43 31.27 13.17
N GLY A 161 9.16 30.86 13.11
CA GLY A 161 8.22 30.95 14.22
C GLY A 161 8.47 29.96 15.36
N ASN A 162 9.37 28.99 15.20
CA ASN A 162 9.62 27.95 16.19
C ASN A 162 11.11 27.59 16.30
N ALA A 163 11.75 28.07 17.36
CA ALA A 163 13.17 27.81 17.64
C ALA A 163 13.54 26.32 17.71
N LYS A 164 12.59 25.42 17.96
CA LYS A 164 12.85 23.96 17.94
C LYS A 164 13.07 23.39 16.54
N LEU A 165 12.73 24.15 15.49
CA LEU A 165 12.87 23.75 14.09
C LEU A 165 14.16 24.26 13.44
N GLU A 166 14.98 25.04 14.16
CA GLU A 166 16.18 25.69 13.62
C GLU A 166 17.17 24.70 12.95
N ASN A 167 17.23 23.46 13.46
CA ASN A 167 18.14 22.43 12.97
C ASN A 167 17.46 21.39 12.05
N ILE A 168 16.23 21.63 11.61
CA ILE A 168 15.54 20.72 10.68
C ILE A 168 15.98 21.05 9.25
N ASP A 169 16.67 20.09 8.63
CA ASP A 169 17.06 20.14 7.22
C ASP A 169 16.27 19.09 6.43
N LEU A 170 15.44 19.56 5.49
CA LEU A 170 14.66 18.71 4.59
C LEU A 170 15.29 18.60 3.19
N SER A 171 16.48 19.15 2.97
CA SER A 171 17.13 19.20 1.64
C SER A 171 17.26 17.82 0.99
N LEU A 172 17.64 16.80 1.78
CA LEU A 172 17.76 15.42 1.29
C LEU A 172 16.40 14.81 0.91
N LEU A 173 15.36 15.11 1.67
CA LEU A 173 14.00 14.63 1.41
C LEU A 173 13.43 15.27 0.15
N LEU A 174 13.70 16.56 -0.05
CA LEU A 174 13.19 17.35 -1.18
C LEU A 174 14.02 17.20 -2.46
N ARG A 175 15.16 16.51 -2.40
CA ARG A 175 16.02 16.28 -3.57
C ARG A 175 15.27 15.49 -4.66
N PRO A 176 15.09 16.07 -5.86
CA PRO A 176 14.43 15.38 -6.96
C PRO A 176 15.16 14.10 -7.35
N ALA A 177 14.45 12.97 -7.35
CA ALA A 177 15.03 11.67 -7.69
C ALA A 177 15.54 11.64 -9.14
N ALA A 178 14.92 12.40 -10.04
CA ALA A 178 15.37 12.57 -11.43
C ALA A 178 16.82 13.11 -11.54
N GLU A 179 17.32 13.86 -10.56
CA GLU A 179 18.73 14.30 -10.53
C GLU A 179 19.71 13.15 -10.27
N LEU A 180 19.25 12.08 -9.61
CA LEU A 180 20.08 10.91 -9.31
C LEU A 180 20.31 10.07 -10.57
N ARG A 181 19.28 9.94 -11.41
CA ARG A 181 19.33 9.22 -12.68
C ARG A 181 18.25 9.76 -13.64
N PRO A 182 18.59 10.71 -14.53
CA PRO A 182 17.61 11.38 -15.39
C PRO A 182 16.80 10.46 -16.31
N GLU A 183 17.42 9.38 -16.79
CA GLU A 183 16.80 8.41 -17.71
C GLU A 183 15.93 7.36 -17.00
N ALA A 184 15.96 7.29 -15.67
CA ALA A 184 15.16 6.31 -14.93
C ALA A 184 13.70 6.75 -14.83
N ALA A 185 12.79 5.78 -14.97
CA ALA A 185 11.38 5.99 -14.73
C ALA A 185 11.12 6.47 -13.29
N GLN A 186 10.20 7.42 -13.12
CA GLN A 186 9.83 7.98 -11.81
C GLN A 186 8.64 7.26 -11.16
N TYR A 187 7.88 6.51 -11.95
CA TYR A 187 6.72 5.72 -11.56
C TYR A 187 6.73 4.35 -12.25
N CYS A 188 5.82 3.44 -11.88
CA CYS A 188 5.75 2.10 -12.44
C CYS A 188 5.28 2.12 -13.89
N VAL A 189 6.11 1.62 -14.81
CA VAL A 189 5.85 1.62 -16.28
C VAL A 189 5.86 0.22 -16.88
N GLN A 190 6.33 -0.78 -16.15
CA GLN A 190 6.42 -2.16 -16.62
C GLN A 190 6.12 -3.16 -15.51
N LYS A 191 5.56 -4.31 -15.90
CA LYS A 191 5.28 -5.42 -14.98
C LYS A 191 6.55 -6.18 -14.63
N GLN A 192 6.52 -6.88 -13.50
CA GLN A 192 7.59 -7.79 -13.10
C GLN A 192 7.48 -9.12 -13.85
N ASP A 193 8.60 -9.66 -14.30
CA ASP A 193 8.70 -11.08 -14.69
C ASP A 193 9.02 -11.91 -13.44
N HIS A 194 8.14 -12.86 -13.12
CA HIS A 194 8.27 -13.75 -11.98
C HIS A 194 8.87 -15.13 -12.35
N GLY A 195 9.14 -15.38 -13.63
CA GLY A 195 9.70 -16.64 -14.12
C GLY A 195 8.79 -17.85 -13.93
N LEU A 196 7.47 -17.63 -13.78
CA LEU A 196 6.50 -18.70 -13.52
C LEU A 196 6.36 -19.67 -14.69
N ASP A 197 6.68 -19.24 -15.90
CA ASP A 197 6.68 -20.09 -17.10
C ASP A 197 7.67 -21.26 -16.98
N MET A 198 8.72 -21.10 -16.17
CA MET A 198 9.75 -22.12 -15.94
C MET A 198 9.40 -23.07 -14.78
N ALA A 199 8.27 -22.87 -14.10
CA ALA A 199 7.88 -23.72 -12.98
C ALA A 199 7.53 -25.14 -13.46
N LEU A 200 8.00 -26.15 -12.69
CA LEU A 200 7.69 -27.55 -12.97
C LEU A 200 6.17 -27.82 -12.99
N ASP A 201 5.41 -27.03 -12.23
CA ASP A 201 3.96 -27.12 -12.17
C ASP A 201 3.27 -26.93 -13.52
N ASN A 202 3.83 -26.19 -14.48
CA ASN A 202 3.25 -26.09 -15.82
C ASN A 202 3.11 -27.48 -16.46
N LYS A 203 4.12 -28.34 -16.26
CA LYS A 203 4.09 -29.74 -16.67
C LYS A 203 3.10 -30.55 -15.84
N LEU A 204 3.10 -30.37 -14.52
CA LEU A 204 2.19 -31.12 -13.63
C LEU A 204 0.71 -30.83 -13.94
N ILE A 205 0.37 -29.57 -14.20
CA ILE A 205 -0.98 -29.13 -14.60
C ILE A 205 -1.38 -29.82 -15.90
N SER A 206 -0.52 -29.75 -16.92
CA SER A 206 -0.79 -30.40 -18.21
C SER A 206 -1.01 -31.91 -18.08
N LEU A 207 -0.23 -32.60 -17.23
CA LEU A 207 -0.39 -34.04 -16.99
C LEU A 207 -1.61 -34.37 -16.14
N SER A 208 -2.09 -33.42 -15.34
CA SER A 208 -3.23 -33.59 -14.43
C SER A 208 -4.58 -33.29 -15.08
N ASN A 209 -4.65 -33.00 -16.38
CA ASN A 209 -5.90 -32.62 -17.05
C ASN A 209 -7.04 -33.63 -16.84
N ALA A 210 -6.76 -34.93 -16.83
CA ALA A 210 -7.79 -35.95 -16.56
C ALA A 210 -8.38 -35.84 -15.15
N ALA A 211 -7.55 -35.52 -14.15
CA ALA A 211 -8.02 -35.23 -12.79
C ALA A 211 -8.74 -33.88 -12.72
N LEU A 212 -8.17 -32.84 -13.34
CA LEU A 212 -8.71 -31.48 -13.27
C LEU A 212 -10.06 -31.33 -13.98
N GLU A 213 -10.29 -32.04 -15.08
CA GLU A 213 -11.52 -31.92 -15.88
C GLU A 213 -12.58 -32.99 -15.57
N LYS A 214 -12.15 -34.21 -15.21
CA LYS A 214 -13.04 -35.37 -15.11
C LYS A 214 -12.99 -36.06 -13.74
N SER A 215 -12.23 -35.51 -12.79
CA SER A 215 -12.03 -36.09 -11.46
C SER A 215 -11.52 -37.54 -11.49
N LEU A 216 -10.75 -37.90 -12.52
CA LEU A 216 -10.15 -39.23 -12.62
C LEU A 216 -8.80 -39.26 -11.89
N PRO A 217 -8.48 -40.36 -11.19
CA PRO A 217 -7.18 -40.49 -10.54
C PRO A 217 -6.05 -40.46 -11.58
N VAL A 218 -5.01 -39.67 -11.31
CA VAL A 218 -3.80 -39.58 -12.13
C VAL A 218 -2.58 -39.92 -11.30
N TYR A 219 -1.60 -40.58 -11.91
CA TYR A 219 -0.30 -40.87 -11.30
C TYR A 219 0.79 -40.24 -12.17
N ILE A 220 1.66 -39.44 -11.55
CA ILE A 220 2.71 -38.69 -12.25
C ILE A 220 4.03 -38.94 -11.52
N GLU A 221 5.01 -39.49 -12.24
CA GLU A 221 6.38 -39.62 -11.78
C GLU A 221 7.28 -38.66 -12.58
N THR A 222 8.04 -37.82 -11.89
CA THR A 222 8.97 -36.87 -12.53
C THR A 222 10.16 -36.61 -11.62
N PRO A 223 11.38 -36.43 -12.17
CA PRO A 223 12.52 -36.01 -11.38
C PRO A 223 12.30 -34.60 -10.84
N ILE A 224 12.75 -34.36 -9.61
CA ILE A 224 12.77 -33.06 -8.94
C ILE A 224 14.21 -32.77 -8.53
N CYS A 225 14.65 -31.52 -8.72
CA CYS A 225 15.94 -31.04 -8.25
C CYS A 225 15.78 -29.76 -7.41
N ASN A 226 16.87 -29.30 -6.81
CA ASN A 226 16.86 -28.18 -5.86
C ASN A 226 16.43 -26.82 -6.47
N THR A 227 16.38 -26.68 -7.80
CA THR A 227 15.87 -25.49 -8.48
C THR A 227 14.36 -25.49 -8.61
N ASN A 228 13.70 -26.65 -8.51
CA ASN A 228 12.25 -26.79 -8.53
C ASN A 228 11.68 -26.42 -7.16
N ARG A 229 11.29 -25.15 -7.01
CA ARG A 229 10.70 -24.62 -5.78
C ARG A 229 9.18 -24.56 -5.89
N ALA A 230 8.50 -24.70 -4.76
CA ALA A 230 7.03 -24.62 -4.66
C ALA A 230 6.30 -25.61 -5.59
N VAL A 231 6.86 -26.80 -5.79
CA VAL A 231 6.27 -27.84 -6.64
C VAL A 231 4.88 -28.24 -6.11
N GLY A 232 3.89 -28.23 -6.99
CA GLY A 232 2.50 -28.57 -6.70
C GLY A 232 1.64 -27.37 -6.28
N THR A 233 2.22 -26.20 -6.03
CA THR A 233 1.45 -25.00 -5.62
C THR A 233 0.52 -24.49 -6.71
N MET A 234 0.97 -24.39 -7.97
CA MET A 234 0.11 -23.93 -9.06
C MET A 234 -0.91 -25.02 -9.43
N LEU A 235 -0.53 -26.30 -9.35
CA LEU A 235 -1.50 -27.39 -9.51
C LEU A 235 -2.58 -27.34 -8.42
N SER A 236 -2.20 -27.09 -7.16
CA SER A 236 -3.13 -26.90 -6.05
C SER A 236 -4.07 -25.71 -6.27
N HIS A 237 -3.56 -24.60 -6.85
CA HIS A 237 -4.39 -23.49 -7.29
C HIS A 237 -5.43 -23.93 -8.33
N GLU A 238 -5.03 -24.68 -9.36
CA GLU A 238 -5.95 -25.16 -10.39
C GLU A 238 -7.04 -26.10 -9.83
N VAL A 239 -6.71 -26.94 -8.84
CA VAL A 239 -7.69 -27.77 -8.12
C VAL A 239 -8.64 -26.87 -7.31
N THR A 240 -8.10 -25.99 -6.47
CA THR A 240 -8.90 -25.12 -5.60
C THR A 240 -9.80 -24.20 -6.40
N LYS A 241 -9.32 -23.67 -7.53
CA LYS A 241 -10.10 -22.81 -8.43
C LYS A 241 -11.32 -23.51 -9.03
N ARG A 242 -11.24 -24.82 -9.26
CA ARG A 242 -12.34 -25.62 -9.84
C ARG A 242 -13.26 -26.23 -8.79
N TYR A 243 -12.67 -26.74 -7.71
CA TYR A 243 -13.37 -27.58 -6.74
C TYR A 243 -13.54 -26.91 -5.37
N ASN A 244 -13.04 -25.69 -5.19
CA ASN A 244 -13.08 -24.93 -3.95
C ASN A 244 -12.53 -25.76 -2.76
N LEU A 245 -13.10 -25.59 -1.57
CA LEU A 245 -12.70 -26.30 -0.36
C LEU A 245 -13.02 -27.80 -0.38
N ALA A 246 -13.95 -28.24 -1.25
CA ALA A 246 -14.33 -29.64 -1.33
C ALA A 246 -13.23 -30.50 -1.97
N GLY A 247 -12.42 -29.92 -2.87
CA GLY A 247 -11.32 -30.60 -3.53
C GLY A 247 -11.77 -31.68 -4.52
N LEU A 248 -10.80 -32.48 -4.98
CA LEU A 248 -11.04 -33.68 -5.78
C LEU A 248 -11.47 -34.85 -4.86
N PRO A 249 -12.30 -35.79 -5.36
CA PRO A 249 -12.80 -36.94 -4.59
C PRO A 249 -11.71 -37.93 -4.19
#